data_AF-A0AAV0Y5Z9-F1
#
_entry.id   AF-A0AAV0Y5Z9-F1
#
_cell.length_a   1.000
_cell.length_b   1.000
_cell.length_c   1.000
_cell.angle_alpha   90.00
_cell.angle_beta   90.00
_cell.angle_gamma   90.00
#
_symmetry.space_group_name_H-M   'P 1'
#
loop_
_entity.id
_entity.type
_entity.pdbx_description
1 polymer ?
#
loop_
_entity_poly.entity_id
_entity_poly.type
_entity_poly.pdbx_seq_one_letter_code
_entity_poly.pdbx_strand_id
1 'polypeptide(L)'
;MSAFTITKASQSKIDATLAYFIAVDMMPYNLVTKDGFKVYTNALNTSYHIPSRKTLTDSRIPNLYKDTKTIIESIVNKVCFVIHHRLLDFWIQPTVFSFNWALY
;
A
#
# COMPACT_ATOMS: atom_id res chain seq x y z
N MET A 1 8.37 37.14 -10.62
CA MET A 1 8.21 36.06 -9.63
C MET A 1 8.95 34.84 -10.19
N SER A 2 10.07 34.44 -9.59
CA SER A 2 10.82 33.28 -10.07
C SER A 2 9.99 32.03 -9.77
N ALA A 3 9.55 31.32 -10.81
CA ALA A 3 8.81 30.08 -10.63
C ALA A 3 9.75 29.05 -10.00
N PHE A 4 9.43 28.59 -8.79
CA PHE A 4 10.12 27.46 -8.18
C PHE A 4 9.83 26.22 -9.05
N THR A 5 10.84 25.78 -9.80
CA THR A 5 10.80 24.55 -10.59
C THR A 5 10.72 23.36 -9.66
N ILE A 6 9.68 22.54 -9.81
CA ILE A 6 9.52 21.34 -9.00
C ILE A 6 10.59 20.32 -9.42
N THR A 7 11.23 19.67 -8.44
CA THR A 7 12.15 18.56 -8.74
C THR A 7 11.34 17.33 -9.15
N LYS A 8 11.92 16.48 -10.00
CA LYS A 8 11.27 15.22 -10.44
C LYS A 8 10.85 14.32 -9.27
N ALA A 9 11.65 14.32 -8.19
CA ALA A 9 11.34 13.57 -6.97
C ALA A 9 10.09 14.12 -6.26
N SER A 10 9.98 15.44 -6.10
CA SER A 10 8.81 16.09 -5.51
C SER A 10 7.56 15.87 -6.35
N GLN A 11 7.66 15.91 -7.67
CA GLN A 11 6.54 15.63 -8.56
C GLN A 11 6.05 14.18 -8.45
N SER A 12 6.97 13.22 -8.45
CA SER A 12 6.65 11.81 -8.21
C SER A 12 5.93 11.61 -6.87
N LYS A 13 6.30 12.36 -5.83
CA LYS A 13 5.62 12.31 -4.54
C LYS A 13 4.16 12.78 -4.65
N ILE A 14 3.91 13.90 -5.33
CA ILE A 14 2.55 14.41 -5.56
C ILE A 14 1.74 13.41 -6.40
N ASP A 15 2.32 12.83 -7.45
CA ASP A 15 1.66 11.83 -8.29
C ASP A 15 1.28 10.57 -7.50
N ALA A 16 2.11 10.15 -6.54
CA ALA A 16 1.80 9.03 -5.66
C ALA A 16 0.63 9.38 -4.74
N THR A 17 0.60 10.58 -4.15
CA THR A 17 -0.52 11.04 -3.32
C THR A 17 -1.81 11.16 -4.13
N LEU A 18 -1.73 11.62 -5.39
CA LEU A 18 -2.89 11.68 -6.29
C LEU A 18 -3.42 10.28 -6.62
N ALA A 19 -2.52 9.32 -6.91
CA ALA A 19 -2.92 7.93 -7.15
C ALA A 19 -3.58 7.30 -5.91
N TYR A 20 -3.07 7.60 -4.71
CA TYR A 20 -3.66 7.18 -3.46
C TYR A 20 -5.06 7.76 -3.26
N PHE A 21 -5.24 9.07 -3.47
CA PHE A 21 -6.54 9.73 -3.42
C PHE A 21 -7.56 9.07 -4.37
N ILE A 22 -7.16 8.81 -5.61
CA ILE A 22 -8.02 8.14 -6.59
C ILE A 22 -8.40 6.73 -6.13
N ALA A 23 -7.45 5.97 -5.60
CA ALA A 23 -7.66 4.59 -5.18
C ALA A 23 -8.52 4.46 -3.91
N VAL A 24 -8.32 5.34 -2.92
CA VAL A 24 -9.04 5.31 -1.65
C VAL A 24 -10.49 5.77 -1.81
N ASP A 25 -10.68 6.90 -2.50
CA ASP A 25 -12.00 7.50 -2.67
C ASP A 25 -12.74 6.95 -3.89
N MET A 26 -12.20 5.92 -4.54
CA MET A 26 -12.78 5.26 -5.72
C MET A 26 -13.13 6.25 -6.84
N MET A 27 -12.30 7.28 -7.01
CA MET A 27 -12.56 8.35 -7.96
C MET A 27 -12.36 7.86 -9.40
N PRO A 28 -13.16 8.38 -10.36
CA PRO A 28 -12.98 8.02 -11.76
C PRO A 28 -11.64 8.55 -12.30
N TYR A 29 -10.94 7.76 -13.12
CA TYR A 29 -9.69 8.17 -13.77
C TYR A 29 -9.83 9.43 -14.65
N ASN A 30 -11.03 9.72 -15.13
CA ASN A 30 -11.32 10.93 -15.90
C ASN A 30 -11.24 12.21 -15.06
N LEU A 31 -11.09 12.14 -13.73
CA LEU A 31 -10.95 13.31 -12.87
C LEU A 31 -9.82 14.23 -13.33
N VAL A 32 -8.66 13.67 -13.68
CA VAL A 32 -7.46 14.46 -14.04
C VAL A 32 -7.60 15.22 -15.35
N THR A 33 -8.58 14.86 -16.18
CA THR A 33 -8.84 15.57 -17.44
C THR A 33 -9.90 16.67 -17.29
N LYS A 34 -10.65 16.70 -16.17
CA LYS A 34 -11.67 17.71 -15.91
C LYS A 34 -11.05 19.07 -15.67
N ASP A 35 -11.62 20.10 -16.27
CA ASP A 35 -11.05 21.45 -16.19
C ASP A 35 -11.14 22.04 -14.78
N GLY A 36 -12.22 21.76 -14.04
CA GLY A 36 -12.32 22.17 -12.63
C GLY A 36 -11.19 21.61 -11.77
N PHE A 37 -10.80 20.35 -12.00
CA PHE A 37 -9.67 19.74 -11.30
C PHE A 37 -8.35 20.41 -11.68
N LYS A 38 -8.12 20.68 -12.98
CA LYS A 38 -6.91 21.39 -13.45
C LYS A 38 -6.79 22.77 -12.82
N VAL A 39 -7.88 23.54 -12.80
CA VAL A 39 -7.90 24.89 -12.19
C VAL A 39 -7.59 24.82 -10.71
N TYR A 40 -8.21 23.89 -9.98
CA TYR A 40 -7.93 23.63 -8.57
C TYR A 40 -6.46 23.30 -8.32
N THR A 41 -5.89 22.34 -9.06
CA THR A 41 -4.49 21.94 -8.89
C THR A 41 -3.52 23.05 -9.26
N ASN A 42 -3.83 23.85 -10.28
CA ASN A 42 -2.99 24.96 -10.71
C ASN A 42 -2.98 26.11 -9.70
N ALA A 43 -4.11 26.35 -9.02
CA ALA A 43 -4.20 27.29 -7.92
C ALA A 43 -3.41 26.85 -6.68
N LEU A 44 -3.36 25.54 -6.40
CA LEU A 44 -2.53 24.99 -5.33
C LEU A 44 -1.04 25.00 -5.66
N ASN A 45 -0.68 24.58 -6.86
CA ASN A 45 0.70 24.51 -7.32
C ASN A 45 0.78 24.67 -8.85
N THR A 46 1.19 25.86 -9.28
CA THR A 46 1.27 26.23 -10.69
C THR A 46 2.41 25.51 -11.43
N SER A 47 3.43 25.02 -10.70
CA SER A 47 4.57 24.29 -11.27
C SER A 47 4.30 22.78 -11.40
N TYR A 48 3.16 22.28 -10.91
CA TYR A 48 2.84 20.86 -10.96
C TYR A 48 2.21 20.47 -12.30
N HIS A 49 2.85 19.56 -13.02
CA HIS A 49 2.29 19.00 -14.25
C HIS A 49 1.50 17.73 -13.94
N ILE A 50 0.18 17.81 -14.10
CA ILE A 50 -0.75 16.71 -13.83
C ILE A 50 -0.44 15.52 -14.77
N PRO A 51 -0.33 14.29 -14.25
CA PRO A 51 -0.09 13.12 -15.08
C PRO A 51 -1.29 12.81 -15.98
N SER A 52 -1.01 12.20 -17.14
CA SER A 52 -2.07 11.77 -18.04
C SER A 52 -2.89 10.63 -17.44
N ARG A 53 -4.16 10.53 -17.86
CA ARG A 53 -5.05 9.42 -17.46
C ARG A 53 -4.41 8.05 -17.72
N LYS A 54 -3.79 7.87 -18.88
CA LYS A 54 -3.13 6.61 -19.26
C LYS A 54 -2.01 6.26 -18.28
N THR A 55 -1.18 7.24 -17.92
CA THR A 55 -0.09 7.05 -16.95
C THR A 55 -0.59 6.59 -15.58
N LEU A 56 -1.73 7.11 -15.12
CA LEU A 56 -2.35 6.69 -13.86
C LEU A 56 -2.92 5.28 -13.95
N THR A 57 -3.64 4.96 -15.03
CA THR A 57 -4.25 3.63 -15.24
C THR A 57 -3.22 2.54 -15.47
N ASP A 58 -2.21 2.78 -16.28
CA ASP A 58 -1.29 1.73 -16.77
C ASP A 58 -0.12 1.50 -15.82
N SER A 59 0.27 2.50 -15.04
CA SER A 59 1.48 2.44 -14.21
C SER A 59 1.22 2.77 -12.75
N ARG A 60 0.71 3.97 -12.45
CA ARG A 60 0.78 4.50 -11.08
C ARG A 60 -0.10 3.72 -10.09
N ILE A 61 -1.35 3.47 -10.46
CA ILE A 61 -2.32 2.78 -9.60
C ILE A 61 -2.02 1.28 -9.50
N PRO A 62 -1.69 0.57 -10.60
CA PRO A 62 -1.24 -0.82 -10.51
C PRO A 62 0.01 -1.01 -9.65
N ASN A 63 0.98 -0.10 -9.73
CA ASN A 63 2.17 -0.14 -8.88
C ASN A 63 1.81 0.03 -7.40
N LEU A 64 0.96 1.00 -7.06
CA LEU A 64 0.46 1.18 -5.69
C LEU A 64 -0.21 -0.08 -5.15
N TYR A 65 -1.02 -0.75 -5.98
CA TYR A 65 -1.65 -2.02 -5.60
C TYR A 65 -0.63 -3.13 -5.39
N LYS A 66 0.38 -3.25 -6.27
CA LYS A 66 1.44 -4.26 -6.16
C LYS A 66 2.26 -4.07 -4.88
N ASP A 67 2.61 -2.83 -4.53
CA ASP A 67 3.34 -2.52 -3.32
C ASP A 67 2.54 -2.92 -2.07
N THR A 68 1.25 -2.55 -2.06
CA THR A 68 0.33 -2.90 -0.95
C THR A 68 0.15 -4.41 -0.84
N LYS A 69 -0.03 -5.10 -1.97
CA LYS A 69 -0.14 -6.56 -2.02
C LYS A 69 1.11 -7.24 -1.47
N THR A 70 2.30 -6.76 -1.85
CA THR A 70 3.58 -7.31 -1.37
C THR A 70 3.72 -7.16 0.14
N ILE A 71 3.29 -6.02 0.69
CA ILE A 71 3.28 -5.79 2.15
C ILE A 71 2.35 -6.80 2.82
N ILE A 72 1.12 -6.98 2.32
CA ILE A 72 0.15 -7.93 2.86
C ILE A 72 0.70 -9.36 2.79
N GLU A 73 1.25 -9.77 1.65
CA GLU A 73 1.88 -11.09 1.48
C GLU A 73 3.01 -11.30 2.49
N SER A 74 3.84 -10.28 2.75
CA SER A 74 4.90 -10.36 3.75
C SER A 74 4.36 -10.56 5.17
N ILE A 75 3.23 -9.90 5.50
CA ILE A 75 2.57 -10.03 6.81
C ILE A 75 1.96 -11.43 6.94
N VAL A 76 1.22 -11.89 5.92
CA VAL A 76 0.60 -13.21 5.91
C VAL A 76 1.65 -14.31 6.04
N ASN A 77 2.76 -14.22 5.31
CA ASN A 77 3.84 -15.20 5.40
C ASN A 77 4.48 -15.22 6.80
N LYS A 78 4.70 -14.05 7.42
CA LYS A 78 5.21 -13.97 8.80
C LYS A 78 4.24 -14.62 9.79
N VAL A 79 2.94 -14.33 9.69
CA VAL A 79 1.92 -14.91 10.57
C VAL A 79 1.82 -16.43 10.39
N CYS A 80 1.83 -16.91 9.14
CA CYS A 80 1.78 -18.34 8.84
C CYS A 80 3.01 -19.09 9.40
N PHE A 81 4.19 -18.48 9.33
CA PHE A 81 5.41 -19.01 9.96
C PHE A 81 5.26 -19.12 11.48
N VAL A 82 4.75 -18.08 12.15
CA VAL A 82 4.53 -18.10 13.61
C VAL A 82 3.51 -19.17 14.00
N ILE A 83 2.43 -19.33 13.24
CA ILE A 83 1.41 -20.36 13.49
C ILE A 83 2.02 -21.76 13.31
N HIS A 84 2.75 -22.01 12.22
CA HIS A 84 3.41 -23.29 12.00
C HIS A 84 4.40 -23.63 13.11
N HIS A 85 5.24 -22.68 13.53
CA HIS A 85 6.16 -22.88 14.64
C HIS A 85 5.42 -23.19 15.95
N ARG A 86 4.38 -22.43 16.28
CA ARG A 86 3.61 -22.59 17.52
C ARG A 86 2.80 -23.90 17.55
N LEU A 87 2.31 -24.36 16.41
CA LEU A 87 1.62 -25.64 16.29
C LEU A 87 2.59 -26.83 16.38
N LEU A 88 3.81 -26.69 15.85
CA LEU A 88 4.87 -27.68 16.04
C LEU A 88 5.30 -27.73 17.52
N ASP A 89 5.43 -26.57 18.19
CA ASP A 89 5.71 -26.52 19.64
C ASP A 89 4.61 -27.18 20.48
N PHE A 90 3.34 -27.09 20.05
CA PHE A 90 2.22 -27.77 20.70
C PHE A 90 2.25 -29.29 20.50
N TRP A 91 2.62 -29.76 19.31
CA TRP A 91 2.72 -31.19 19.01
C TRP A 91 3.99 -31.85 19.56
N ILE A 92 5.04 -31.08 19.87
CA ILE A 92 6.33 -31.56 20.40
C ILE A 92 6.41 -31.41 21.93
N GLN A 93 5.28 -31.38 22.64
CA GLN A 93 5.28 -31.59 24.10
C GLN A 93 5.11 -33.09 24.43
N PRO A 94 6.18 -33.87 24.65
CA PRO A 94 6.08 -35.03 25.52
C PRO A 94 6.04 -34.54 26.98
N THR A 95 5.14 -35.11 27.78
CA THR A 95 5.16 -35.13 29.26
C THR A 95 4.79 -33.87 30.05
N VAL A 96 3.50 -33.53 30.09
CA VAL A 96 2.85 -33.05 31.35
C VAL A 96 1.40 -33.58 31.44
N PHE A 97 1.18 -34.86 31.13
CA PHE A 97 -0.09 -35.54 31.43
C PHE A 97 0.12 -37.07 31.47
N SER A 98 0.60 -37.61 32.60
CA SER A 98 0.34 -38.99 33.02
C SER A 98 0.70 -39.09 34.51
N PHE A 99 -0.28 -38.84 35.39
CA PHE A 99 -1.03 -39.85 36.13
C PHE A 99 -0.16 -40.70 37.08
N ASN A 100 -0.12 -40.24 38.34
CA ASN A 100 0.33 -40.98 39.51
C ASN A 100 -0.62 -42.18 39.74
N TRP A 101 -0.17 -43.40 39.44
CA TRP A 101 -0.89 -44.64 39.75
C TRP A 101 0.10 -45.79 40.05
N ALA A 102 0.96 -45.60 41.06
CA ALA A 102 1.85 -46.66 41.54
C ALA A 102 2.15 -46.55 43.05
N LEU A 103 1.13 -46.28 43.87
CA LEU A 103 1.18 -46.46 45.32
C LEU A 103 -0.15 -47.05 45.81
N TYR A 104 -0.34 -48.35 45.63
CA TYR A 104 -1.19 -49.21 46.45
C TYR A 104 -0.83 -50.68 46.23
#